data_AF-A0A3P9N7U6-F1
#
_entry.id   AF-A0A3P9N7U6-F1
#
_cell.length_a   1.000
_cell.length_b   1.000
_cell.length_c   1.000
_cell.angle_alpha   90.00
_cell.angle_beta   90.00
_cell.angle_gamma   90.00
#
_symmetry.space_group_name_H-M   'P 1'
#
loop_
_entity.id
_entity.type
_entity.pdbx_description
1 polymer ?
#
loop_
_entity_poly.entity_id
_entity_poly.type
_entity_poly.pdbx_seq_one_letter_code
_entity_poly.pdbx_strand_id
1 'polypeptide(L)'
;MAAQLVVALLAFTSLSAAASELDCKELVKPLVLDSHSPIYGKWVLHVGSWDKHDLKTDLLSVHSSWVELSPTSDSGVISLYWADRLSEEKCLQGAANVSISGITSHTTFIINGHTSYHDGKYYETCSDCLLSEDTTLLPDGKSKGRYLFLFTRTGALEPSELETFKKQAECLGFLPEYHFVSTDLCPDDRGGSTPPAGRNTETGQAENRPAED
;
A
#
# COMPACT_ATOMS: atom_id res chain seq x y z
N MET A 1 30.40 32.99 -32.48
CA MET A 1 29.24 32.13 -32.83
C MET A 1 29.16 30.89 -31.93
N ALA A 2 30.22 30.08 -31.77
CA ALA A 2 30.19 28.90 -30.89
C ALA A 2 29.90 29.20 -29.39
N ALA A 3 30.52 30.24 -28.82
CA ALA A 3 30.29 30.61 -27.41
C ALA A 3 28.84 31.06 -27.12
N GLN A 4 28.20 31.75 -28.08
CA GLN A 4 26.79 32.18 -27.95
C GLN A 4 25.82 30.98 -28.04
N LEU A 5 26.14 29.98 -28.87
CA LEU A 5 25.39 28.72 -28.95
C LEU A 5 25.50 27.91 -27.64
N VAL A 6 26.69 27.86 -27.03
CA VAL A 6 26.90 27.17 -25.74
C VAL A 6 26.15 27.87 -24.62
N VAL A 7 26.19 29.20 -24.54
CA VAL A 7 25.45 29.97 -23.53
C VAL A 7 23.94 29.83 -23.71
N ALA A 8 23.45 29.83 -24.96
CA ALA A 8 22.04 29.61 -25.25
C ALA A 8 21.60 28.19 -24.84
N LEU A 9 22.35 27.15 -25.18
CA LEU A 9 22.04 25.77 -24.75
C LEU A 9 22.00 25.64 -23.24
N LEU A 10 22.99 26.19 -22.53
CA LEU A 10 23.04 26.15 -21.07
C LEU A 10 21.84 26.86 -20.43
N ALA A 11 21.43 28.00 -20.99
CA ALA A 11 20.25 28.74 -20.53
C ALA A 11 18.94 27.97 -20.79
N PHE A 12 18.81 27.27 -21.92
CA PHE A 12 17.64 26.42 -22.19
C PHE A 12 17.59 25.20 -21.28
N THR A 13 18.74 24.56 -21.00
CA THR A 13 18.81 23.44 -20.07
C THR A 13 18.48 23.86 -18.64
N SER A 14 18.92 25.04 -18.20
CA SER A 14 18.62 25.53 -16.85
C SER A 14 17.15 25.94 -16.68
N LEU A 15 16.53 26.56 -17.69
CA LEU A 15 15.09 26.84 -17.68
C LEU A 15 14.24 25.56 -17.65
N SER A 16 14.64 24.55 -18.42
CA SER A 16 13.92 23.27 -18.48
C SER A 16 14.02 22.52 -17.15
N ALA A 17 15.20 22.52 -16.52
CA ALA A 17 15.41 21.92 -15.20
C ALA A 17 14.58 22.62 -14.11
N ALA A 18 14.56 23.96 -14.10
CA ALA A 18 13.78 24.73 -13.13
C ALA A 18 12.26 24.53 -13.31
N ALA A 19 11.78 24.41 -14.56
CA ALA A 19 10.38 24.10 -14.85
C ALA A 19 10.02 22.68 -14.37
N SER A 20 10.87 21.68 -14.63
CA SER A 20 10.65 20.31 -14.15
C SER A 20 10.65 20.20 -12.62
N GLU A 21 11.47 21.00 -11.93
CA GLU A 21 11.53 21.00 -10.47
C GLU A 21 10.24 21.58 -9.86
N LEU A 22 9.71 22.65 -10.47
CA LEU A 22 8.43 23.24 -10.09
C LEU A 22 7.26 22.27 -10.35
N ASP A 23 7.26 21.60 -11.50
CA ASP A 23 6.24 20.60 -11.86
C ASP A 23 6.27 19.42 -10.89
N CYS A 24 7.47 18.93 -10.53
CA CYS A 24 7.59 17.83 -9.57
C CYS A 24 7.11 18.22 -8.17
N LYS A 25 7.40 19.43 -7.71
CA LYS A 25 6.94 19.90 -6.39
C LYS A 25 5.42 19.87 -6.26
N GLU A 26 4.70 20.26 -7.32
CA GLU A 26 3.24 20.20 -7.36
C GLU A 26 2.74 18.75 -7.51
N LEU A 27 3.40 17.93 -8.34
CA LEU A 27 2.99 16.54 -8.56
C LEU A 27 3.19 15.63 -7.35
N VAL A 28 4.19 15.87 -6.51
CA VAL A 28 4.52 15.03 -5.34
C VAL A 28 4.17 15.71 -4.02
N LYS A 29 3.04 16.42 -4.00
CA LYS A 29 2.54 17.09 -2.80
C LYS A 29 2.13 16.06 -1.73
N PRO A 30 2.75 16.06 -0.53
CA PRO A 30 2.42 15.10 0.52
C PRO A 30 1.02 15.30 1.08
N LEU A 31 0.38 14.21 1.47
CA LEU A 31 -0.86 14.24 2.26
C LEU A 31 -0.58 14.48 3.74
N VAL A 32 -1.51 15.17 4.39
CA VAL A 32 -1.55 15.25 5.86
C VAL A 32 -2.22 13.99 6.40
N LEU A 33 -1.59 13.36 7.38
CA LEU A 33 -2.08 12.14 8.02
C LEU A 33 -2.75 12.49 9.35
N ASP A 34 -4.07 12.52 9.34
CA ASP A 34 -4.92 12.74 10.52
C ASP A 34 -6.21 11.90 10.41
N SER A 35 -7.14 12.05 11.36
CA SER A 35 -8.41 11.29 11.39
C SER A 35 -9.38 11.61 10.24
N HIS A 36 -9.13 12.64 9.44
CA HIS A 36 -9.93 13.05 8.28
C HIS A 36 -9.21 12.82 6.94
N SER A 37 -8.00 12.25 6.98
CA SER A 37 -7.19 11.99 5.80
C SER A 37 -7.94 11.13 4.76
N PRO A 38 -7.83 11.43 3.44
CA PRO A 38 -8.53 10.69 2.39
C PRO A 38 -8.04 9.25 2.22
N ILE A 39 -6.98 8.84 2.93
CA ILE A 39 -6.38 7.51 2.86
C ILE A 39 -7.26 6.40 3.46
N TYR A 40 -8.31 6.74 4.22
CA TYR A 40 -9.11 5.73 4.89
C TYR A 40 -10.01 4.91 3.95
N GLY A 41 -10.34 3.71 4.42
CA GLY A 41 -11.12 2.71 3.71
C GLY A 41 -10.24 1.69 2.98
N LYS A 42 -10.91 0.89 2.15
CA LYS A 42 -10.30 -0.20 1.39
C LYS A 42 -9.72 0.30 0.06
N TRP A 43 -8.58 -0.27 -0.31
CA TRP A 43 -7.79 0.06 -1.49
C TRP A 43 -7.20 -1.20 -2.12
N VAL A 44 -7.23 -1.28 -3.44
CA VAL A 44 -6.75 -2.41 -4.25
C VAL A 44 -5.52 -1.98 -5.02
N LEU A 45 -4.42 -2.71 -4.87
CA LEU A 45 -3.18 -2.40 -5.57
C LEU A 45 -3.42 -2.52 -7.08
N HIS A 46 -2.99 -1.53 -7.85
CA HIS A 46 -3.09 -1.55 -9.31
C HIS A 46 -1.70 -1.71 -9.94
N VAL A 47 -0.74 -0.89 -9.48
CA VAL A 47 0.62 -0.89 -10.01
C VAL A 47 1.63 -0.53 -8.92
N GLY A 48 2.82 -1.13 -8.99
CA GLY A 48 3.96 -0.77 -8.16
C GLY A 48 5.23 -0.51 -8.98
N SER A 49 6.13 0.29 -8.40
CA SER A 49 7.49 0.58 -8.90
C SER A 49 8.50 0.47 -7.75
N TRP A 50 9.80 0.43 -8.07
CA TRP A 50 10.90 0.25 -7.11
C TRP A 50 12.09 1.15 -7.48
N ASP A 51 12.88 1.56 -6.49
CA ASP A 51 14.01 2.48 -6.69
C ASP A 51 15.36 1.79 -6.89
N LYS A 52 15.47 0.51 -6.53
CA LYS A 52 16.68 -0.31 -6.70
C LYS A 52 16.39 -1.64 -7.37
N HIS A 53 17.26 -2.06 -8.28
CA HIS A 53 17.04 -3.26 -9.10
C HIS A 53 16.93 -4.56 -8.29
N ASP A 54 17.55 -4.65 -7.11
CA ASP A 54 17.48 -5.82 -6.22
C ASP A 54 16.11 -6.00 -5.55
N LEU A 55 15.26 -4.98 -5.55
CA LEU A 55 13.90 -5.04 -5.03
C LEU A 55 12.88 -5.57 -6.05
N LYS A 56 13.24 -5.66 -7.32
CA LYS A 56 12.33 -6.07 -8.40
C LYS A 56 11.66 -7.42 -8.12
N THR A 57 12.45 -8.42 -7.73
CA THR A 57 11.96 -9.79 -7.56
C THR A 57 10.95 -9.90 -6.42
N ASP A 58 11.12 -9.11 -5.36
CA ASP A 58 10.21 -9.08 -4.21
C ASP A 58 8.82 -8.61 -4.68
N LEU A 59 8.76 -7.51 -5.43
CA LEU A 59 7.48 -6.99 -5.93
C LEU A 59 6.82 -7.88 -6.99
N LEU A 60 7.61 -8.45 -7.92
CA LEU A 60 7.07 -9.33 -8.96
C LEU A 60 6.41 -10.61 -8.41
N SER A 61 6.71 -10.98 -7.17
CA SER A 61 6.07 -12.13 -6.50
C SER A 61 4.61 -11.86 -6.08
N VAL A 62 4.19 -10.60 -6.04
CA VAL A 62 2.84 -10.18 -5.65
C VAL A 62 1.90 -10.30 -6.85
N HIS A 63 0.92 -11.19 -6.77
CA HIS A 63 -0.09 -11.38 -7.82
C HIS A 63 -1.26 -10.41 -7.67
N SER A 64 -1.70 -10.14 -6.44
CA SER A 64 -2.77 -9.18 -6.12
C SER A 64 -2.63 -8.74 -4.67
N SER A 65 -3.04 -7.51 -4.35
CA SER A 65 -2.99 -7.01 -2.96
C SER A 65 -4.15 -6.05 -2.70
N TRP A 66 -4.66 -6.06 -1.48
CA TRP A 66 -5.51 -4.97 -0.99
C TRP A 66 -5.17 -4.64 0.46
N VAL A 67 -5.40 -3.38 0.80
CA VAL A 67 -5.25 -2.84 2.16
C VAL A 67 -6.52 -2.14 2.59
N GLU A 68 -6.74 -2.06 3.90
CA GLU A 68 -7.76 -1.22 4.50
C GLU A 68 -7.15 -0.44 5.66
N LEU A 69 -7.30 0.88 5.59
CA LEU A 69 -6.84 1.80 6.63
C LEU A 69 -8.05 2.34 7.37
N SER A 70 -8.00 2.33 8.70
CA SER A 70 -9.07 2.86 9.56
C SER A 70 -8.50 3.76 10.66
N PRO A 71 -9.17 4.88 10.99
CA PRO A 71 -8.74 5.71 12.10
C PRO A 71 -8.94 4.96 13.42
N THR A 72 -8.08 5.24 14.41
CA THR A 72 -8.26 4.71 15.77
C THR A 72 -8.67 5.83 16.73
N SER A 73 -8.96 5.47 18.00
CA SER A 73 -9.21 6.47 19.04
C SER A 73 -7.97 7.29 19.41
N ASP A 74 -6.78 6.79 19.08
CA ASP A 74 -5.52 7.54 19.18
C ASP A 74 -5.25 8.21 17.83
N SER A 75 -5.30 9.55 17.80
CA SER A 75 -5.10 10.32 16.57
C SER A 75 -3.72 10.14 15.94
N GLY A 76 -2.74 9.60 16.68
CA GLY A 76 -1.40 9.28 16.16
C GLY A 76 -1.27 7.87 15.59
N VAL A 77 -2.34 7.07 15.57
CA VAL A 77 -2.31 5.66 15.16
C VAL A 77 -3.44 5.35 14.17
N ILE A 78 -3.07 4.72 13.07
CA ILE A 78 -3.97 4.15 12.06
C ILE A 78 -3.96 2.62 12.20
N SER A 79 -5.13 1.99 12.11
CA SER A 79 -5.24 0.54 11.98
C SER A 79 -5.12 0.17 10.50
N LEU A 80 -4.19 -0.74 10.19
CA LEU A 80 -3.99 -1.30 8.86
C LEU A 80 -4.37 -2.78 8.87
N TYR A 81 -5.20 -3.17 7.92
CA TYR A 81 -5.36 -4.57 7.52
C TYR A 81 -4.87 -4.74 6.09
N TRP A 82 -4.17 -5.83 5.80
CA TRP A 82 -3.60 -6.10 4.48
C TRP A 82 -3.83 -7.56 4.10
N ALA A 83 -3.93 -7.80 2.79
CA ALA A 83 -4.10 -9.13 2.23
C ALA A 83 -3.44 -9.22 0.85
N ASP A 84 -2.42 -10.07 0.76
CA ASP A 84 -1.60 -10.28 -0.41
C ASP A 84 -1.74 -11.71 -0.93
N ARG A 85 -1.90 -11.84 -2.24
CA ARG A 85 -1.76 -13.12 -2.95
C ARG A 85 -0.38 -13.17 -3.57
N LEU A 86 0.41 -14.15 -3.18
CA LEU A 86 1.72 -14.42 -3.81
C LEU A 86 1.58 -15.41 -4.97
N SER A 87 2.61 -15.50 -5.81
CA SER A 87 2.67 -16.35 -7.02
C SER A 87 2.43 -17.85 -6.80
N GLU A 88 2.45 -18.34 -5.55
CA GLU A 88 2.12 -19.73 -5.17
C GLU A 88 0.64 -19.91 -4.76
N GLU A 89 -0.25 -18.99 -5.15
CA GLU A 89 -1.69 -18.91 -4.80
C GLU A 89 -2.01 -18.79 -3.30
N LYS A 90 -1.00 -18.72 -2.43
CA LYS A 90 -1.18 -18.53 -1.00
C LYS A 90 -1.58 -17.09 -0.69
N CYS A 91 -2.70 -16.93 0.00
CA CYS A 91 -3.08 -15.68 0.64
C CYS A 91 -2.31 -15.51 1.96
N LEU A 92 -1.64 -14.36 2.09
CA LEU A 92 -1.07 -13.87 3.33
C LEU A 92 -1.86 -12.65 3.76
N GLN A 93 -2.31 -12.62 5.01
CA GLN A 93 -3.13 -11.54 5.52
C GLN A 93 -2.73 -11.23 6.95
N GLY A 94 -3.00 -10.01 7.38
CA GLY A 94 -2.72 -9.61 8.74
C GLY A 94 -3.17 -8.21 9.06
N ALA A 95 -2.98 -7.84 10.32
CA ALA A 95 -3.22 -6.50 10.83
C ALA A 95 -1.92 -5.92 11.39
N ALA A 96 -1.78 -4.60 11.28
CA ALA A 96 -0.70 -3.84 11.88
C ALA A 96 -1.24 -2.50 12.39
N ASN A 97 -0.51 -1.92 13.35
CA ASN A 97 -0.71 -0.53 13.73
C ASN A 97 0.33 0.32 13.02
N VAL A 98 -0.12 1.45 12.50
CA VAL A 98 0.68 2.42 11.78
C VAL A 98 0.74 3.68 12.63
N SER A 99 1.91 4.03 13.16
CA SER A 99 2.07 5.28 13.93
C SER A 99 2.45 6.44 13.01
N ILE A 100 2.04 7.65 13.36
CA ILE A 100 2.26 8.85 12.54
C ILE A 100 3.27 9.77 13.22
N SER A 101 4.26 10.24 12.46
CA SER A 101 5.20 11.30 12.85
C SER A 101 5.27 12.34 11.73
N GLY A 102 4.50 13.43 11.88
CA GLY A 102 4.35 14.44 10.85
C GLY A 102 3.68 13.88 9.60
N ILE A 103 4.42 13.83 8.48
CA ILE A 103 3.94 13.27 7.20
C ILE A 103 4.38 11.82 6.97
N THR A 104 5.17 11.27 7.90
CA THR A 104 5.70 9.91 7.81
C THR A 104 4.86 8.98 8.65
N SER A 105 4.51 7.83 8.10
CA SER A 105 3.90 6.73 8.83
C SER A 105 4.95 5.66 9.14
N HIS A 106 4.93 5.06 10.32
CA HIS A 106 5.84 4.01 10.73
C HIS A 106 5.06 2.72 11.01
N THR A 107 5.48 1.63 10.38
CA THR A 107 4.81 0.33 10.50
C THR A 107 5.83 -0.78 10.72
N THR A 108 5.47 -1.74 11.55
CA THR A 108 6.20 -3.00 11.68
C THR A 108 5.31 -4.14 11.25
N PHE A 109 5.75 -4.92 10.28
CA PHE A 109 5.06 -6.14 9.87
C PHE A 109 5.77 -7.36 10.48
N ILE A 110 4.97 -8.33 10.91
CA ILE A 110 5.44 -9.62 11.38
C ILE A 110 4.73 -10.68 10.55
N ILE A 111 5.44 -11.26 9.58
CA ILE A 111 4.88 -12.20 8.62
C ILE A 111 5.65 -13.51 8.74
N ASN A 112 4.97 -14.60 9.08
CA ASN A 112 5.58 -15.93 9.27
C ASN A 112 6.82 -15.92 10.20
N GLY A 113 6.82 -15.07 11.23
CA GLY A 113 7.95 -14.93 12.17
C GLY A 113 9.09 -14.03 11.70
N HIS A 114 8.99 -13.43 10.50
CA HIS A 114 9.93 -12.42 10.02
C HIS A 114 9.40 -11.02 10.32
N THR A 115 10.26 -10.19 10.91
CA THR A 115 9.96 -8.79 11.21
C THR A 115 10.56 -7.88 10.14
N SER A 116 9.76 -6.95 9.62
CA SER A 116 10.22 -5.87 8.74
C SER A 116 9.74 -4.51 9.24
N TYR A 117 10.55 -3.48 9.02
CA TYR A 117 10.31 -2.12 9.48
C TYR A 117 10.14 -1.20 8.28
N HIS A 118 9.13 -0.33 8.33
CA HIS A 118 8.69 0.43 7.17
C HIS A 118 8.37 1.87 7.53
N ASP A 119 8.89 2.79 6.73
CA ASP A 119 8.52 4.20 6.73
C ASP A 119 7.72 4.51 5.48
N GLY A 120 6.46 4.88 5.66
CA GLY A 120 5.52 5.22 4.60
C GLY A 120 5.33 6.72 4.43
N LYS A 121 5.05 7.14 3.20
CA LYS A 121 4.58 8.49 2.84
C LYS A 121 3.42 8.38 1.86
N TYR A 122 2.55 9.38 1.86
CA TYR A 122 1.40 9.43 0.97
C TYR A 122 1.35 10.76 0.25
N TYR A 123 0.84 10.74 -0.98
CA TYR A 123 0.87 11.90 -1.88
C TYR A 123 -0.51 12.15 -2.49
N GLU A 124 -0.81 13.41 -2.77
CA GLU A 124 -1.99 13.79 -3.55
C GLU A 124 -1.90 13.18 -4.96
N THR A 125 -3.02 12.66 -5.46
CA THR A 125 -3.12 12.02 -6.78
C THR A 125 -4.57 12.08 -7.27
N CYS A 126 -5.10 11.04 -7.94
CA CYS A 126 -6.51 10.95 -8.32
C CYS A 126 -7.45 10.79 -7.09
N SER A 127 -8.73 11.16 -7.22
CA SER A 127 -9.70 11.12 -6.11
C SER A 127 -10.04 9.71 -5.62
N ASP A 128 -9.98 8.73 -6.52
CA ASP A 128 -10.22 7.31 -6.24
C ASP A 128 -8.92 6.49 -6.24
N CYS A 129 -7.81 7.16 -5.95
CA CYS A 129 -6.47 6.57 -5.85
C CYS A 129 -5.85 6.81 -4.47
N LEU A 130 -4.95 5.91 -4.09
CA LEU A 130 -4.04 6.09 -2.97
C LEU A 130 -2.62 5.86 -3.48
N LEU A 131 -1.82 6.92 -3.50
CA LEU A 131 -0.39 6.84 -3.81
C LEU A 131 0.41 6.75 -2.51
N SER A 132 1.14 5.65 -2.34
CA SER A 132 1.93 5.35 -1.15
C SER A 132 3.36 5.02 -1.53
N GLU A 133 4.33 5.71 -0.93
CA GLU A 133 5.74 5.32 -0.93
C GLU A 133 6.00 4.50 0.34
N ASP A 134 6.63 3.34 0.20
CA ASP A 134 7.06 2.47 1.28
C ASP A 134 8.59 2.34 1.28
N THR A 135 9.23 2.78 2.35
CA THR A 135 10.67 2.58 2.56
C THR A 135 10.90 1.42 3.50
N THR A 136 11.44 0.32 2.99
CA THR A 136 11.87 -0.80 3.84
C THR A 136 13.18 -0.44 4.54
N LEU A 137 13.23 -0.63 5.86
CA LEU A 137 14.39 -0.34 6.70
C LEU A 137 15.12 -1.63 7.10
N LEU A 138 16.45 -1.53 7.17
CA LEU A 138 17.32 -2.51 7.80
C LEU A 138 17.25 -2.38 9.34
N PRO A 139 17.70 -3.39 10.10
CA PRO A 139 17.70 -3.30 11.58
C PRO A 139 18.52 -2.14 12.15
N ASP A 140 19.48 -1.60 11.39
CA ASP A 140 20.27 -0.43 11.75
C ASP A 140 19.58 0.92 11.39
N GLY A 141 18.34 0.86 10.89
CA GLY A 141 17.52 2.02 10.53
C GLY A 141 17.81 2.59 9.13
N LYS A 142 18.77 2.03 8.37
CA LYS A 142 19.04 2.51 7.01
C LYS A 142 18.03 1.97 6.01
N SER A 143 17.75 2.74 4.97
CA SER A 143 16.91 2.29 3.86
C SER A 143 17.55 1.12 3.11
N LYS A 144 16.84 -0.02 3.08
CA LYS A 144 17.10 -1.13 2.15
C LYS A 144 16.77 -0.68 0.74
N GLY A 145 15.64 0.02 0.58
CA GLY A 145 15.20 0.70 -0.64
C GLY A 145 13.71 1.02 -0.51
N ARG A 146 13.09 1.41 -1.63
CA ARG A 146 11.74 1.96 -1.64
C ARG A 146 10.88 1.32 -2.72
N TYR A 147 9.59 1.24 -2.41
CA TYR A 147 8.53 0.95 -3.35
C TYR A 147 7.58 2.14 -3.47
N LEU A 148 6.99 2.29 -4.64
CA LEU A 148 5.90 3.22 -4.87
C LEU A 148 4.70 2.41 -5.34
N PHE A 149 3.59 2.54 -4.64
CA PHE A 149 2.36 1.80 -4.90
C PHE A 149 1.23 2.75 -5.22
N LEU A 150 0.54 2.48 -6.33
CA LEU A 150 -0.73 3.11 -6.64
C LEU A 150 -1.83 2.09 -6.41
N PHE A 151 -2.66 2.37 -5.41
CA PHE A 151 -3.90 1.66 -5.16
C PHE A 151 -5.08 2.45 -5.72
N THR A 152 -6.18 1.75 -5.97
CA THR A 152 -7.44 2.29 -6.47
C THR A 152 -8.60 1.74 -5.66
N ARG A 153 -9.78 2.34 -5.74
CA ARG A 153 -10.96 1.83 -5.02
C ARG A 153 -11.43 0.46 -5.53
N THR A 154 -11.28 0.18 -6.82
CA THR A 154 -11.90 -0.99 -7.48
C THR A 154 -10.92 -1.92 -8.20
N GLY A 155 -9.64 -1.53 -8.29
CA GLY A 155 -8.64 -2.19 -9.14
C GLY A 155 -8.56 -1.62 -10.56
N ALA A 156 -9.49 -0.75 -10.97
CA ALA A 156 -9.48 -0.06 -12.26
C ALA A 156 -8.84 1.32 -12.15
N LEU A 157 -8.20 1.76 -13.24
CA LEU A 157 -7.48 3.05 -13.32
C LEU A 157 -7.62 3.62 -14.73
N GLU A 158 -7.89 4.92 -14.84
CA GLU A 158 -7.94 5.58 -16.14
C GLU A 158 -6.52 5.77 -16.72
N PRO A 159 -6.35 5.71 -18.06
CA PRO A 159 -5.03 5.88 -18.67
C PRO A 159 -4.34 7.19 -18.30
N SER A 160 -5.09 8.29 -18.16
CA SER A 160 -4.53 9.58 -17.73
C SER A 160 -4.01 9.57 -16.30
N GLU A 161 -4.65 8.81 -15.41
CA GLU A 161 -4.23 8.68 -14.01
C GLU A 161 -2.96 7.83 -13.91
N LEU A 162 -2.83 6.81 -14.76
CA LEU A 162 -1.60 6.04 -14.90
C LEU A 162 -0.42 6.92 -15.36
N GLU A 163 -0.65 7.81 -16.33
CA GLU A 163 0.41 8.76 -16.76
C GLU A 163 0.78 9.75 -15.65
N THR A 164 -0.16 10.16 -14.81
CA THR A 164 0.13 10.95 -13.59
C THR A 164 1.03 10.16 -12.65
N PHE A 165 0.71 8.90 -12.36
CA PHE A 165 1.55 8.03 -11.52
C PHE A 165 2.97 7.89 -12.07
N LYS A 166 3.14 7.67 -13.38
CA LYS A 166 4.47 7.54 -13.99
C LYS A 166 5.32 8.80 -13.78
N LYS A 167 4.73 9.98 -13.94
CA LYS A 167 5.41 11.27 -13.67
C LYS A 167 5.74 11.44 -12.19
N GLN A 168 4.83 11.05 -11.30
CA GLN A 168 5.09 11.06 -9.86
C GLN A 168 6.25 10.13 -9.50
N ALA A 169 6.30 8.93 -10.08
CA ALA A 169 7.40 7.98 -9.90
C ALA A 169 8.75 8.55 -10.38
N GLU A 170 8.77 9.20 -11.55
CA GLU A 170 9.95 9.89 -12.08
C GLU A 170 10.42 11.01 -11.14
N CYS A 171 9.51 11.88 -10.69
CA CYS A 171 9.82 12.95 -9.73
C CYS A 171 10.38 12.44 -8.40
N LEU A 172 9.96 11.25 -7.96
CA LEU A 172 10.44 10.61 -6.73
C LEU A 172 11.71 9.75 -6.94
N GLY A 173 12.22 9.65 -8.17
CA GLY A 173 13.44 8.93 -8.52
C GLY A 173 13.29 7.41 -8.56
N PHE A 174 12.10 6.90 -8.90
CA PHE A 174 11.87 5.47 -9.11
C PHE A 174 12.28 5.03 -10.53
N LEU A 175 12.53 3.73 -10.70
CA LEU A 175 12.88 3.16 -12.01
C LEU A 175 11.67 3.18 -12.96
N PRO A 176 11.89 3.33 -14.28
CA PRO A 176 10.80 3.38 -15.28
C PRO A 176 10.20 2.00 -15.60
N GLU A 177 10.29 1.08 -14.66
CA GLU A 177 9.73 -0.27 -14.72
C GLU A 177 8.56 -0.36 -13.74
N TYR A 178 7.52 -1.09 -14.13
CA TYR A 178 6.27 -1.18 -13.39
C TYR A 178 5.80 -2.63 -13.31
N HIS A 179 5.24 -2.99 -12.17
CA HIS A 179 4.56 -4.27 -11.96
C HIS A 179 3.06 -4.01 -11.80
N PHE A 180 2.27 -4.52 -12.74
CA PHE A 180 0.81 -4.45 -12.68
C PHE A 180 0.28 -5.75 -12.07
N VAL A 181 -0.65 -5.62 -11.14
CA VAL A 181 -1.21 -6.77 -10.41
C VAL A 181 -2.61 -7.10 -10.89
N SER A 182 -3.06 -8.31 -10.56
CA SER A 182 -4.41 -8.81 -10.81
C SER A 182 -5.41 -8.27 -9.79
N THR A 183 -6.69 -8.30 -10.16
CA THR A 183 -7.82 -8.01 -9.27
C THR A 183 -8.46 -9.27 -8.67
N ASP A 184 -7.82 -10.44 -8.81
CA ASP A 184 -8.20 -11.68 -8.12
C ASP A 184 -7.75 -11.67 -6.65
N LEU A 185 -8.46 -10.88 -5.85
CA LEU A 185 -8.10 -10.57 -4.47
C LEU A 185 -8.26 -11.75 -3.51
N CYS A 186 -7.45 -11.74 -2.44
CA CYS A 186 -7.66 -12.60 -1.29
C CYS A 186 -8.97 -12.24 -0.55
N PRO A 187 -9.71 -13.25 -0.04
CA PRO A 187 -10.91 -13.01 0.76
C PRO A 187 -10.53 -12.44 2.13
N ASP A 188 -11.37 -11.56 2.69
CA ASP A 188 -11.18 -10.99 4.02
C ASP A 188 -11.38 -12.05 5.12
N ASP A 189 -10.32 -12.37 5.87
CA ASP A 189 -10.37 -13.42 6.90
C ASP A 189 -11.02 -12.96 8.22
N ARG A 190 -11.24 -11.66 8.41
CA ARG A 190 -11.85 -11.11 9.64
C ARG A 190 -13.30 -11.53 9.81
N GLY A 191 -13.99 -11.85 8.71
CA GLY A 191 -15.39 -12.30 8.68
C GLY A 191 -15.59 -13.82 8.81
N GLY A 192 -14.51 -14.61 8.92
CA GLY A 192 -14.55 -16.07 8.81
C GLY A 192 -15.11 -16.84 10.02
N SER A 193 -15.43 -16.19 11.14
CA SER A 193 -16.03 -16.84 12.31
C SER A 193 -17.57 -16.85 12.26
N THR A 194 -18.14 -17.47 11.23
CA THR A 194 -19.53 -17.93 11.33
C THR A 194 -19.53 -19.16 12.25
N PRO A 195 -20.22 -19.16 13.41
CA PRO A 195 -20.34 -20.36 14.23
C PRO A 195 -20.97 -21.46 13.36
N PRO A 196 -20.51 -22.72 13.43
CA PRO A 196 -21.19 -23.79 12.71
C PRO A 196 -22.65 -23.80 13.17
N ALA A 197 -23.57 -23.66 12.21
CA ALA A 197 -24.99 -23.80 12.43
C ALA A 197 -25.22 -25.05 13.29
N GLY A 198 -25.83 -24.85 14.45
CA GLY A 198 -26.08 -25.90 15.42
C GLY A 198 -26.70 -27.11 14.74
N ARG A 199 -25.98 -28.24 14.78
CA ARG A 199 -26.51 -29.52 14.36
C ARG A 199 -27.59 -29.92 15.36
N ASN A 200 -28.85 -29.59 15.04
CA ASN A 200 -30.00 -30.17 15.69
C ASN A 200 -29.87 -31.70 15.58
N THR A 201 -29.53 -32.34 16.70
CA THR A 201 -29.67 -33.78 16.84
C THR A 201 -30.84 -33.97 17.78
N GLU A 202 -32.02 -34.12 17.17
CA GLU A 202 -33.11 -34.85 17.79
C GLU A 202 -32.60 -36.24 18.18
N THR A 203 -32.61 -36.56 19.46
CA THR A 203 -32.73 -37.95 19.91
C THR A 203 -33.53 -37.98 21.20
N GLY A 204 -34.78 -38.43 21.07
CA GLY A 204 -35.31 -39.51 21.90
C GLY A 204 -35.69 -39.18 23.32
N GLN A 205 -36.93 -38.75 23.50
CA GLN A 205 -37.70 -38.94 24.73
C GLN A 205 -37.86 -40.45 25.00
N ALA A 206 -37.45 -40.90 26.19
CA ALA A 206 -37.90 -42.16 26.78
C ALA A 206 -38.16 -41.93 28.27
N GLU A 207 -39.41 -42.17 28.64
CA GLU A 207 -40.06 -41.96 29.94
C GLU A 207 -39.79 -43.10 30.94
N ASN A 208 -39.79 -42.74 32.23
CA ASN A 208 -40.22 -43.52 33.42
C ASN A 208 -39.36 -44.73 33.88
N ARG A 209 -39.08 -44.96 35.18
CA ARG A 209 -39.85 -44.75 36.44
C ARG A 209 -38.91 -44.83 37.70
N PRO A 210 -39.39 -44.53 38.92
CA PRO A 210 -38.58 -44.30 40.14
C PRO A 210 -38.53 -45.50 41.10
N ALA A 211 -37.67 -45.41 42.12
CA ALA A 211 -37.79 -46.14 43.39
C ALA A 211 -37.19 -45.30 44.54
N GLU A 212 -38.07 -44.85 45.46
CA GLU A 212 -37.77 -44.65 46.88
C GLU A 212 -37.71 -46.03 47.56
N ASP A 213 -36.63 -46.32 48.30
CA ASP A 213 -36.63 -46.55 49.76
C ASP A 213 -35.18 -46.50 50.28
#